data_AF-G3I5T1-F1
#
_entry.id   AF-G3I5T1-F1
#
_cell.length_a   1.000
_cell.length_b   1.000
_cell.length_c   1.000
_cell.angle_alpha   90.00
_cell.angle_beta   90.00
_cell.angle_gamma   90.00
#
_symmetry.space_group_name_H-M   'P 1'
#
loop_
_entity.id
_entity.type
_entity.pdbx_description
1 polymer ?
#
loop_
_entity_poly.entity_id
_entity_poly.type
_entity_poly.pdbx_seq_one_letter_code
_entity_poly.pdbx_strand_id
1 'polypeptide(L)'
;MEALLWDEQKGAWFDYDLEKGKKNLEFYPSNLTPLWTGCFSDPSVIDKALKYLEDNQILTYQYGIPTSLRNTGQQWDLPNAWAPLQDLVIRGLAKSDSPRTREVAFQLAQNWIRTNFKVYSQTSAMYEKYDISNGGHPGGGGEYEVQEGFGWTNGLALVLLDHYGDQLTSGTQLASLGPHCLVAALLISLLLQ
;
A
#
# COMPACT_ATOMS: atom_id res chain seq x y z
N MET A 1 8.68 19.90 -15.23
CA MET A 1 7.95 18.67 -14.88
C MET A 1 6.64 18.59 -15.66
N GLU A 2 5.75 19.59 -15.55
CA GLU A 2 4.47 19.64 -16.28
C GLU A 2 4.65 19.60 -17.82
N ALA A 3 5.55 20.41 -18.39
CA ALA A 3 5.73 20.48 -19.84
C ALA A 3 6.20 19.16 -20.51
N LEU A 4 6.86 18.27 -19.78
CA LEU A 4 7.50 17.07 -20.35
C LEU A 4 6.88 15.77 -19.85
N LEU A 5 6.69 15.64 -18.54
CA LEU A 5 6.33 14.37 -17.90
C LEU A 5 4.82 14.24 -17.70
N TRP A 6 4.10 15.34 -17.46
CA TRP A 6 2.65 15.31 -17.25
C TRP A 6 1.89 14.94 -18.53
N ASP A 7 0.89 14.08 -18.38
CA ASP A 7 -0.10 13.78 -19.41
C ASP A 7 -1.50 14.07 -18.88
N GLU A 8 -2.15 15.08 -19.47
CA GLU A 8 -3.46 15.58 -19.02
C GLU A 8 -4.58 14.55 -19.19
N GLN A 9 -4.51 13.71 -20.21
CA GLN A 9 -5.55 12.71 -20.47
C GLN A 9 -5.44 11.53 -19.51
N LYS A 10 -4.20 11.14 -19.18
CA LYS A 10 -3.94 10.05 -18.24
C LYS A 10 -4.02 10.49 -16.78
N GLY A 11 -3.77 11.77 -16.47
CA GLY A 11 -3.80 12.28 -15.12
C GLY A 11 -2.59 11.88 -14.27
N ALA A 12 -1.43 11.68 -14.90
CA ALA A 12 -0.20 11.24 -14.21
C ALA A 12 1.06 11.79 -14.92
N TRP A 13 2.21 11.65 -14.24
CA TRP A 13 3.52 11.95 -14.81
C TRP A 13 4.17 10.67 -15.32
N PHE A 14 4.94 10.77 -16.40
CA PHE A 14 5.55 9.63 -17.06
C PHE A 14 7.00 9.93 -17.42
N ASP A 15 7.85 8.91 -17.36
CA ASP A 15 9.20 9.00 -17.88
C ASP A 15 9.19 9.37 -19.37
N TYR A 16 10.14 10.19 -19.77
CA TYR A 16 10.29 10.62 -21.16
C TYR A 16 11.50 9.93 -21.79
N ASP A 17 11.26 9.15 -22.83
CA ASP A 17 12.28 8.49 -23.63
C ASP A 17 12.91 9.52 -24.57
N LEU A 18 14.17 9.89 -24.29
CA LEU A 18 14.91 10.88 -25.08
C LEU A 18 15.27 10.38 -26.48
N GLU A 19 15.48 9.07 -26.65
CA GLU A 19 15.83 8.49 -27.94
C GLU A 19 14.62 8.41 -28.85
N LYS A 20 13.46 8.01 -28.29
CA LYS A 20 12.20 7.90 -29.04
C LYS A 20 11.40 9.20 -29.08
N GLY A 21 11.79 10.21 -28.31
CA GLY A 21 11.11 11.49 -28.21
C GLY A 21 9.65 11.36 -27.76
N LYS A 22 9.35 10.44 -26.83
CA LYS A 22 7.98 10.19 -26.36
C LYS A 22 7.92 9.71 -24.91
N LYS A 23 6.76 9.89 -24.27
CA LYS A 23 6.49 9.35 -22.93
C LYS A 23 6.40 7.82 -22.92
N ASN A 24 6.90 7.18 -21.86
CA ASN A 24 6.58 5.79 -21.53
C ASN A 24 5.28 5.77 -20.72
N LEU A 25 4.18 5.31 -21.32
CA LEU A 25 2.85 5.32 -20.69
C LEU A 25 2.55 4.08 -19.83
N GLU A 26 3.55 3.25 -19.55
CA GLU A 26 3.42 2.13 -18.62
C GLU A 26 3.13 2.60 -17.19
N PHE A 27 2.44 1.76 -16.41
CA PHE A 27 2.16 2.04 -15.02
C PHE A 27 3.36 1.77 -14.13
N TYR A 28 3.75 2.78 -13.36
CA TYR A 28 4.64 2.69 -12.22
C TYR A 28 4.11 3.62 -11.10
N PRO A 29 4.16 3.25 -9.82
CA PRO A 29 3.76 4.16 -8.73
C PRO A 29 4.57 5.46 -8.70
N SER A 30 5.80 5.44 -9.22
CA SER A 30 6.65 6.63 -9.40
C SER A 30 6.00 7.70 -10.28
N ASN A 31 5.06 7.33 -11.16
CA ASN A 31 4.26 8.26 -11.96
C ASN A 31 3.47 9.26 -11.10
N LEU A 32 3.27 8.96 -9.82
CA LEU A 32 2.55 9.81 -8.85
C LEU A 32 3.47 10.49 -7.83
N THR A 33 4.80 10.35 -7.96
CA THR A 33 5.79 10.99 -7.06
C THR A 33 5.57 12.49 -6.84
N PRO A 34 5.17 13.29 -7.85
CA PRO A 34 4.93 14.72 -7.65
C PRO A 34 3.86 15.02 -6.61
N LEU A 35 2.87 14.14 -6.42
CA LEU A 35 1.86 14.29 -5.36
C LEU A 35 2.51 14.21 -3.98
N TRP A 36 3.38 13.23 -3.80
CA TRP A 36 4.13 13.01 -2.55
C TRP A 36 5.09 14.17 -2.24
N THR A 37 5.80 14.69 -3.24
CA THR A 37 6.71 15.84 -3.04
C THR A 37 5.97 17.18 -2.92
N GLY A 38 4.72 17.27 -3.36
CA GLY A 38 4.02 18.56 -3.49
C GLY A 38 4.48 19.38 -4.70
N CYS A 39 5.15 18.76 -5.68
CA CYS A 39 5.64 19.43 -6.88
C CYS A 39 4.58 19.49 -7.98
N PHE A 40 3.41 20.04 -7.67
CA PHE A 40 2.32 20.29 -8.62
C PHE A 40 1.63 21.62 -8.27
N SER A 41 1.10 22.30 -9.29
CA SER A 41 0.52 23.64 -9.12
C SER A 41 -1.00 23.61 -8.90
N ASP A 42 -1.68 22.62 -9.47
CA ASP A 42 -3.14 22.48 -9.45
C ASP A 42 -3.55 21.30 -8.55
N PRO A 43 -4.22 21.52 -7.40
CA PRO A 43 -4.70 20.43 -6.54
C PRO A 43 -5.65 19.44 -7.21
N SER A 44 -6.32 19.82 -8.29
CA SER A 44 -7.23 18.93 -9.03
C SER A 44 -6.52 17.69 -9.61
N VAL A 45 -5.20 17.75 -9.78
CA VAL A 45 -4.38 16.64 -10.29
C VAL A 45 -4.38 15.43 -9.35
N ILE A 46 -4.63 15.61 -8.05
CA ILE A 46 -4.69 14.49 -7.10
C ILE A 46 -5.88 13.59 -7.43
N ASP A 47 -7.03 14.17 -7.78
CA ASP A 47 -8.22 13.41 -8.16
C ASP A 47 -8.08 12.81 -9.57
N LYS A 48 -7.34 13.46 -10.47
CA LYS A 48 -6.95 12.87 -11.78
C LYS A 48 -6.05 11.65 -11.58
N ALA A 49 -5.12 11.71 -10.64
CA ALA A 49 -4.27 10.58 -10.28
C ALA A 49 -5.03 9.42 -9.64
N LEU A 50 -6.08 9.70 -8.84
CA LEU A 50 -6.98 8.65 -8.39
C LEU A 50 -7.66 7.96 -9.58
N LYS A 51 -8.17 8.73 -10.54
CA LYS A 51 -8.76 8.17 -11.76
C LYS A 51 -7.73 7.35 -12.56
N TYR A 52 -6.47 7.79 -12.63
CA TYR A 52 -5.38 7.03 -13.24
C TYR A 52 -5.18 5.65 -12.57
N LEU A 53 -5.22 5.57 -11.24
CA LEU A 53 -5.14 4.30 -10.50
C LEU A 53 -6.35 3.40 -10.78
N GLU A 54 -7.55 3.97 -10.86
CA GLU A 54 -8.78 3.25 -11.20
C GLU A 54 -8.74 2.67 -12.62
N ASP A 55 -8.35 3.49 -13.60
CA ASP A 55 -8.28 3.11 -15.01
C ASP A 55 -7.23 2.01 -15.26
N ASN A 56 -6.16 1.95 -14.45
CA ASN A 56 -5.15 0.88 -14.47
C ASN A 56 -5.49 -0.30 -13.54
N GLN A 57 -6.68 -0.32 -12.93
CA GLN A 57 -7.15 -1.38 -12.03
C GLN A 57 -6.26 -1.59 -10.78
N ILE A 58 -5.49 -0.57 -10.39
CA ILE A 58 -4.53 -0.67 -9.29
C ILE A 58 -5.23 -0.89 -7.94
N LEU A 59 -6.43 -0.34 -7.79
CA LEU A 59 -7.23 -0.49 -6.57
C LEU A 59 -7.79 -1.91 -6.37
N THR A 60 -7.61 -2.81 -7.34
CA THR A 60 -8.01 -4.23 -7.21
C THR A 60 -7.00 -5.07 -6.43
N TYR A 61 -5.76 -4.58 -6.28
CA TYR A 61 -4.71 -5.28 -5.53
C TYR A 61 -4.89 -5.08 -4.02
N GLN A 62 -5.35 -6.13 -3.34
CA GLN A 62 -5.72 -6.07 -1.92
C GLN A 62 -4.52 -6.08 -0.96
N TYR A 63 -3.33 -6.46 -1.43
CA TYR A 63 -2.17 -6.68 -0.56
C TYR A 63 -1.07 -5.62 -0.67
N GLY A 64 -1.26 -4.64 -1.56
CA GLY A 64 -0.31 -3.57 -1.84
C GLY A 64 -0.38 -3.16 -3.31
N ILE A 65 0.15 -1.99 -3.62
CA ILE A 65 0.28 -1.47 -4.99
C ILE A 65 1.48 -2.16 -5.65
N PRO A 66 1.31 -2.80 -6.82
CA PRO A 66 2.42 -3.42 -7.53
C PRO A 66 3.43 -2.37 -8.02
N THR A 67 4.69 -2.77 -8.13
CA THR A 67 5.75 -1.90 -8.65
C THR A 67 5.54 -1.54 -10.13
N SER A 68 5.01 -2.49 -10.89
CA SER A 68 4.64 -2.32 -12.30
C SER A 68 3.53 -3.33 -12.64
N LEU A 69 3.01 -3.28 -13.87
CA LEU A 69 2.12 -4.32 -14.40
C LEU A 69 2.86 -5.38 -15.23
N ARG A 70 4.19 -5.37 -15.23
CA ARG A 70 5.03 -6.31 -15.98
C ARG A 70 5.50 -7.42 -15.06
N ASN A 71 5.39 -8.66 -15.51
CA ASN A 71 5.96 -9.81 -14.80
C ASN A 71 7.25 -10.25 -15.51
N THR A 72 8.38 -9.71 -15.07
CA THR A 72 9.70 -9.92 -15.71
C THR A 72 10.59 -10.88 -14.93
N GLY A 73 10.20 -11.24 -13.69
CA GLY A 73 11.08 -11.91 -12.73
C GLY A 73 12.09 -10.99 -12.04
N GLN A 74 12.12 -9.69 -12.36
CA GLN A 74 12.94 -8.71 -11.65
C GLN A 74 12.27 -8.25 -10.35
N GLN A 75 13.08 -7.71 -9.43
CA GLN A 75 12.58 -7.33 -8.10
C GLN A 75 11.64 -6.12 -8.12
N TRP A 76 11.83 -5.21 -9.07
CA TRP A 76 11.05 -3.98 -9.24
C TRP A 76 9.98 -4.14 -10.31
N ASP A 77 9.24 -5.24 -10.26
CA ASP A 77 8.18 -5.59 -11.20
C ASP A 77 7.12 -6.46 -10.50
N LEU A 78 5.98 -6.71 -11.13
CA LEU A 78 4.96 -7.63 -10.64
C LEU A 78 5.59 -9.02 -10.40
N PRO A 79 5.32 -9.70 -9.25
CA PRO A 79 4.29 -9.41 -8.25
C PRO A 79 4.77 -8.62 -7.02
N ASN A 80 5.92 -7.94 -7.08
CA ASN A 80 6.46 -7.28 -5.89
C ASN A 80 5.83 -5.91 -5.64
N ALA A 81 5.52 -5.66 -4.36
CA ALA A 81 5.20 -4.35 -3.80
C ALA A 81 6.28 -3.94 -2.79
N TRP A 82 6.69 -2.68 -2.85
CA TRP A 82 7.72 -2.11 -1.98
C TRP A 82 7.16 -0.97 -1.14
N ALA A 83 7.57 -0.90 0.13
CA ALA A 83 7.09 0.11 1.07
C ALA A 83 7.22 1.55 0.53
N PRO A 84 8.38 1.98 -0.02
CA PRO A 84 8.50 3.35 -0.53
C PRO A 84 7.48 3.70 -1.61
N LEU A 85 7.12 2.74 -2.48
CA LEU A 85 6.13 2.97 -3.53
C LEU A 85 4.70 3.08 -2.98
N GLN A 86 4.40 2.36 -1.89
CA GLN A 86 3.13 2.54 -1.18
C GLN A 86 3.05 3.94 -0.60
N ASP A 87 4.14 4.40 0.03
CA ASP A 87 4.21 5.71 0.67
C ASP A 87 3.96 6.87 -0.31
N LEU A 88 4.59 6.80 -1.49
CA LEU A 88 4.40 7.79 -2.56
C LEU A 88 2.92 7.99 -2.89
N VAL A 89 2.20 6.89 -3.08
CA VAL A 89 0.79 6.93 -3.49
C VAL A 89 -0.10 7.29 -2.32
N ILE A 90 0.04 6.62 -1.17
CA ILE A 90 -0.82 6.84 0.01
C ILE A 90 -0.75 8.29 0.47
N ARG A 91 0.46 8.80 0.75
CA ARG A 91 0.63 10.17 1.24
C ARG A 91 0.45 11.22 0.14
N GLY A 92 0.61 10.84 -1.13
CA GLY A 92 0.24 11.70 -2.25
C GLY A 92 -1.26 11.95 -2.32
N LEU A 93 -2.07 10.89 -2.25
CA LEU A 93 -3.54 10.98 -2.28
C LEU A 93 -4.13 11.61 -1.01
N ALA A 94 -3.52 11.36 0.16
CA ALA A 94 -3.98 11.90 1.43
C ALA A 94 -4.00 13.44 1.49
N LYS A 95 -3.29 14.12 0.58
CA LYS A 95 -3.28 15.58 0.45
C LYS A 95 -4.52 16.15 -0.26
N SER A 96 -5.42 15.30 -0.79
CA SER A 96 -6.62 15.77 -1.48
C SER A 96 -7.64 16.38 -0.52
N ASP A 97 -8.32 17.44 -0.98
CA ASP A 97 -9.52 17.98 -0.32
C ASP A 97 -10.75 17.10 -0.54
N SER A 98 -10.72 16.16 -1.50
CA SER A 98 -11.80 15.21 -1.76
C SER A 98 -11.91 14.14 -0.67
N PRO A 99 -13.08 14.01 0.01
CA PRO A 99 -13.32 12.94 0.98
C PRO A 99 -13.15 11.54 0.38
N ARG A 100 -13.58 11.35 -0.88
CA ARG A 100 -13.41 10.07 -1.59
C ARG A 100 -11.92 9.72 -1.75
N THR A 101 -11.11 10.69 -2.14
CA THR A 101 -9.69 10.45 -2.41
C THR A 101 -8.91 10.18 -1.13
N ARG A 102 -9.24 10.87 -0.03
CA ARG A 102 -8.70 10.55 1.30
C ARG A 102 -9.14 9.18 1.81
N GLU A 103 -10.39 8.78 1.57
CA GLU A 103 -10.86 7.43 1.90
C GLU A 103 -10.06 6.37 1.14
N VAL A 104 -9.80 6.56 -0.16
CA VAL A 104 -8.95 5.63 -0.92
C VAL A 104 -7.52 5.58 -0.38
N ALA A 105 -6.93 6.73 -0.01
CA ALA A 105 -5.61 6.76 0.63
C ALA A 105 -5.59 5.94 1.93
N PHE A 106 -6.63 6.06 2.76
CA PHE A 106 -6.78 5.25 3.97
C PHE A 106 -6.93 3.75 3.65
N GLN A 107 -7.76 3.38 2.67
CA GLN A 107 -7.93 1.95 2.31
C GLN A 107 -6.61 1.32 1.82
N LEU A 108 -5.81 2.06 1.06
CA LEU A 108 -4.48 1.63 0.65
C LEU A 108 -3.54 1.43 1.86
N ALA A 109 -3.57 2.36 2.83
CA ALA A 109 -2.82 2.21 4.08
C ALA A 109 -3.29 0.99 4.89
N GLN A 110 -4.60 0.78 5.01
CA GLN A 110 -5.21 -0.35 5.71
C GLN A 110 -4.80 -1.68 5.07
N ASN A 111 -4.80 -1.77 3.74
CA ASN A 111 -4.35 -2.95 3.01
C ASN A 111 -2.87 -3.24 3.30
N TRP A 112 -2.00 -2.23 3.20
CA TRP A 112 -0.57 -2.40 3.45
C TRP A 112 -0.27 -2.87 4.88
N ILE A 113 -0.88 -2.23 5.88
CA ILE A 113 -0.69 -2.61 7.29
C ILE A 113 -1.21 -4.02 7.58
N ARG A 114 -2.37 -4.42 7.02
CA ARG A 114 -2.87 -5.79 7.16
C ARG A 114 -1.93 -6.82 6.54
N THR A 115 -1.39 -6.53 5.35
CA THR A 115 -0.39 -7.39 4.69
C THR A 115 0.86 -7.54 5.57
N ASN A 116 1.44 -6.42 6.00
CA ASN A 116 2.63 -6.43 6.84
C ASN A 116 2.40 -7.18 8.16
N PHE A 117 1.28 -6.90 8.83
CA PHE A 117 0.93 -7.53 10.10
C PHE A 117 0.68 -9.04 9.95
N LYS A 118 -0.03 -9.46 8.90
CA LYS A 118 -0.27 -10.87 8.62
C LYS A 118 1.05 -11.63 8.45
N VAL A 119 1.95 -11.13 7.61
CA VAL A 119 3.26 -11.78 7.39
C VAL A 119 4.09 -11.77 8.67
N TYR A 120 4.16 -10.62 9.36
CA TYR A 120 4.87 -10.51 10.64
C TYR A 120 4.34 -11.51 11.68
N SER A 121 3.02 -11.70 11.78
CA SER A 121 2.42 -12.66 12.71
C SER A 121 2.78 -14.12 12.43
N GLN A 122 3.20 -14.43 11.19
CA GLN A 122 3.56 -15.78 10.75
C GLN A 122 5.07 -16.03 10.83
N THR A 123 5.88 -15.02 10.53
CA THR A 123 7.34 -15.18 10.40
C THR A 123 8.15 -14.46 11.47
N SER A 124 7.51 -13.60 12.27
CA SER A 124 8.17 -12.69 13.23
C SER A 124 9.12 -11.67 12.57
N ALA A 125 8.98 -11.42 11.27
CA ALA A 125 9.80 -10.47 10.51
C ALA A 125 8.98 -9.61 9.55
N MET A 126 9.48 -8.40 9.28
CA MET A 126 9.03 -7.55 8.17
C MET A 126 10.08 -7.62 7.05
N TYR A 127 9.65 -7.59 5.80
CA TYR A 127 10.51 -7.86 4.65
C TYR A 127 10.73 -6.62 3.80
N GLU A 128 11.79 -6.62 3.00
CA GLU A 128 12.12 -5.52 2.09
C GLU A 128 11.03 -5.27 1.04
N LYS A 129 10.35 -6.33 0.59
CA LYS A 129 9.32 -6.33 -0.45
C LYS A 129 8.36 -7.49 -0.25
N TYR A 130 7.14 -7.35 -0.78
CA TYR A 130 6.06 -8.32 -0.60
C TYR A 130 5.51 -8.78 -1.93
N ASP A 131 5.31 -10.10 -2.09
CA ASP A 131 4.53 -10.66 -3.19
C ASP A 131 3.04 -10.45 -2.91
N ILE A 132 2.36 -9.72 -3.78
CA ILE A 132 0.94 -9.35 -3.62
C ILE A 132 -0.04 -10.25 -4.37
N SER A 133 0.42 -11.35 -4.96
CA SER A 133 -0.42 -12.23 -5.80
C SER A 133 -1.43 -13.05 -5.00
N ASN A 134 -1.10 -13.49 -3.79
CA ASN A 134 -1.95 -14.40 -3.03
C ASN A 134 -1.81 -14.26 -1.50
N GLY A 135 -2.16 -13.12 -0.91
CA GLY A 135 -2.26 -13.02 0.55
C GLY A 135 -1.13 -12.26 1.23
N GLY A 136 -0.13 -11.78 0.49
CA GLY A 136 1.05 -11.14 1.05
C GLY A 136 2.02 -12.17 1.62
N HIS A 137 3.19 -12.31 1.01
CA HIS A 137 4.33 -13.08 1.51
C HIS A 137 5.62 -12.30 1.23
N PRO A 138 6.77 -12.72 1.77
CA PRO A 138 8.06 -12.19 1.32
C PRO A 138 8.16 -12.25 -0.21
N GLY A 139 8.47 -11.12 -0.85
CA GLY A 139 8.64 -11.06 -2.30
C GLY A 139 9.94 -11.70 -2.76
N GLY A 140 10.26 -11.61 -4.04
CA GLY A 140 11.43 -12.30 -4.60
C GLY A 140 11.92 -11.74 -5.94
N GLY A 141 12.65 -12.56 -6.68
CA GLY A 141 13.15 -12.23 -8.03
C GLY A 141 14.50 -11.51 -8.05
N GLY A 142 14.94 -11.19 -9.26
CA GLY A 142 16.23 -10.56 -9.56
C GLY A 142 17.45 -11.30 -9.01
N GLU A 143 18.39 -10.54 -8.44
CA GLU A 143 19.77 -10.99 -8.25
C GLU A 143 20.05 -11.64 -6.89
N TYR A 144 19.17 -11.48 -5.90
CA TYR A 144 19.39 -11.95 -4.53
C TYR A 144 18.08 -12.25 -3.79
N GLU A 145 18.21 -13.07 -2.74
CA GLU A 145 17.11 -13.49 -1.87
C GLU A 145 16.53 -12.32 -1.05
N VAL A 146 15.27 -12.45 -0.64
CA VAL A 146 14.57 -11.41 0.12
C VAL A 146 15.18 -11.17 1.51
N GLN A 147 15.25 -9.90 1.93
CA GLN A 147 15.84 -9.48 3.20
C GLN A 147 14.81 -9.17 4.30
N GLU A 148 15.19 -9.44 5.56
CA GLU A 148 14.36 -9.26 6.77
C GLU A 148 14.69 -8.00 7.58
N GLY A 149 13.76 -7.58 8.44
CA GLY A 149 13.89 -6.44 9.36
C GLY A 149 13.85 -5.08 8.69
N PHE A 150 13.47 -5.01 7.42
CA PHE A 150 13.91 -3.94 6.52
C PHE A 150 13.43 -2.53 6.89
N GLY A 151 14.37 -1.57 6.91
CA GLY A 151 14.16 -0.22 7.47
C GLY A 151 13.00 0.57 6.88
N TRP A 152 12.83 0.62 5.55
CA TRP A 152 11.70 1.35 4.96
C TRP A 152 10.34 0.71 5.27
N THR A 153 10.29 -0.60 5.52
CA THR A 153 9.03 -1.32 5.72
C THR A 153 8.55 -1.01 7.13
N ASN A 154 9.46 -1.13 8.09
CA ASN A 154 9.21 -0.74 9.48
C ASN A 154 8.88 0.75 9.57
N GLY A 155 9.65 1.59 8.87
CA GLY A 155 9.46 3.04 8.87
C GLY A 155 8.09 3.44 8.33
N LEU A 156 7.66 2.89 7.19
CA LEU A 156 6.34 3.18 6.66
C LEU A 156 5.23 2.65 7.58
N ALA A 157 5.38 1.47 8.16
CA ALA A 157 4.38 0.95 9.09
C ALA A 157 4.16 1.91 10.27
N LEU A 158 5.25 2.44 10.85
CA LEU A 158 5.18 3.45 11.91
C LEU A 158 4.53 4.76 11.44
N VAL A 159 4.87 5.25 10.25
CA VAL A 159 4.26 6.46 9.67
C VAL A 159 2.74 6.30 9.50
N LEU A 160 2.29 5.15 9.01
CA LEU A 160 0.85 4.90 8.82
C LEU A 160 0.12 4.70 10.15
N LEU A 161 0.76 4.06 11.14
CA LEU A 161 0.22 3.94 12.49
C LEU A 161 0.10 5.29 13.20
N ASP A 162 1.04 6.20 12.99
CA ASP A 162 0.95 7.57 13.50
C ASP A 162 -0.20 8.35 12.83
N HIS A 163 -0.31 8.23 11.50
CA HIS A 163 -1.28 9.01 10.72
C HIS A 163 -2.72 8.49 10.78
N TYR A 164 -2.92 7.17 10.88
CA TYR A 164 -4.23 6.51 10.80
C TYR A 164 -4.51 5.58 11.99
N GLY A 165 -3.74 5.67 13.09
CA GLY A 165 -3.78 4.69 14.19
C GLY A 165 -5.12 4.54 14.90
N ASP A 166 -5.98 5.56 14.84
CA ASP A 166 -7.34 5.55 15.39
C ASP A 166 -8.35 4.77 14.52
N GLN A 167 -8.01 4.54 13.24
CA GLN A 167 -8.88 3.90 12.24
C GLN A 167 -8.34 2.55 11.76
N LEU A 168 -7.02 2.36 11.77
CA LEU A 168 -6.39 1.12 11.32
C LEU A 168 -6.80 -0.07 12.18
N THR A 169 -6.96 -1.23 11.51
CA THR A 169 -7.26 -2.50 12.18
C THR A 169 -6.31 -3.59 11.72
N SER A 170 -6.00 -4.55 12.61
CA SER A 170 -5.17 -5.72 12.28
C SER A 170 -5.88 -6.75 11.38
N GLY A 171 -7.20 -6.62 11.17
CA GLY A 171 -8.01 -7.62 10.46
C GLY A 171 -8.21 -8.93 11.24
N THR A 172 -7.64 -9.06 12.44
CA THR A 172 -7.95 -10.15 13.37
C THR A 172 -9.38 -9.94 13.84
N GLN A 173 -10.29 -10.85 13.53
CA GLN A 173 -11.54 -10.91 14.30
C GLN A 173 -11.09 -11.14 15.75
N LEU A 174 -11.31 -10.16 16.62
CA LEU A 174 -11.42 -10.45 18.04
C LEU A 174 -12.48 -11.54 18.09
N ALA A 175 -12.08 -12.78 18.39
CA ALA A 175 -13.01 -13.77 18.84
C ALA A 175 -13.74 -13.09 19.99
N SER A 176 -14.96 -12.63 19.75
CA SER A 176 -15.78 -12.08 20.81
C SER A 176 -15.83 -13.19 21.84
N LEU A 177 -15.14 -13.01 22.96
CA LEU A 177 -15.37 -13.81 24.14
C LEU A 177 -16.79 -13.46 24.52
N GLY A 178 -17.74 -14.18 23.94
CA GLY A 178 -19.14 -14.06 24.30
C GLY A 178 -19.25 -14.22 25.83
N PRO A 179 -20.22 -13.57 26.48
CA PRO A 179 -20.36 -13.60 27.94
C PRO A 179 -20.46 -15.03 28.52
N HIS A 180 -20.69 -16.04 27.67
CA HIS A 180 -20.81 -17.44 28.03
C HIS A 180 -19.58 -18.04 28.73
N CYS A 181 -18.35 -17.53 28.50
CA CYS A 181 -17.17 -18.02 29.23
C CYS A 181 -17.07 -17.50 30.67
N LEU A 182 -17.66 -16.34 30.98
CA LEU A 182 -17.68 -15.79 32.34
C LEU A 182 -18.73 -16.47 33.22
N VAL A 183 -19.86 -16.91 32.64
CA VAL A 183 -20.92 -17.62 33.38
C VAL A 183 -20.48 -19.04 33.78
N ALA A 184 -19.72 -19.73 32.93
CA ALA A 184 -19.20 -21.06 33.25
C ALA A 184 -18.20 -21.03 34.42
N ALA A 185 -17.36 -19.99 34.51
CA ALA A 185 -16.41 -19.81 35.62
C ALA A 185 -17.10 -19.47 36.95
N LEU A 186 -18.25 -18.78 36.92
CA LEU A 186 -19.04 -18.45 38.11
C LEU A 186 -19.94 -19.60 38.60
N LEU A 187 -20.39 -20.50 37.72
CA LEU A 187 -21.21 -21.66 38.12
C LEU A 187 -20.37 -22.77 38.79
N ILE A 188 -19.11 -22.93 38.41
CA ILE A 188 -18.22 -23.94 39.03
C ILE A 188 -17.85 -23.55 40.47
N SER A 189 -17.72 -22.25 40.78
CA SER A 189 -17.43 -21.80 42.15
C SER A 189 -18.63 -21.88 43.10
N LEU A 190 -19.87 -21.88 42.58
CA LEU A 190 -21.10 -22.04 43.37
C LEU A 190 -21.51 -23.50 43.61
N LEU A 191 -20.98 -24.45 42.83
CA LEU A 191 -21.21 -25.90 43.00
C LEU A 191 -20.20 -26.59 43.93
N LEU A 192 -19.21 -25.85 44.44
CA LEU A 192 -18.15 -26.33 45.33
C LEU A 192 -18.27 -25.80 46.78
N GLN A 193 -19.44 -25.29 47.17
CA GLN A 193 -19.78 -24.92 48.56
C GLN A 193 -20.86 -25.83 49.13
#